data_AF-A0A9D5S3Y9-F1
#
_entry.id   AF-A0A9D5S3Y9-F1
#
_cell.length_a   1.000
_cell.length_b   1.000
_cell.length_c   1.000
_cell.angle_alpha   90.00
_cell.angle_beta   90.00
_cell.angle_gamma   90.00
#
_symmetry.space_group_name_H-M   'P 1'
#
loop_
_entity.id
_entity.type
_entity.pdbx_description
1 polymer ?
#
loop_
_entity_poly.entity_id
_entity_poly.type
_entity_poly.pdbx_seq_one_letter_code
_entity_poly.pdbx_strand_id
1 'polypeptide(L)' 'MRRPEIVMRVQETVRQTEPSATIILYGSEARGDARPDSDIDVLIQFSPMIMLRAQCDNRPFKAPFYIYVMNEGIKL' A
#
# COMPACT_ATOMS: atom_id res chain seq x y z
N MET A 1 -12.99 -8.94 -17.00
CA MET A 1 -12.42 -10.16 -16.39
C MET A 1 -11.88 -9.78 -15.04
N ARG A 2 -12.17 -10.57 -13.99
CA ARG A 2 -11.56 -10.35 -12.68
C ARG A 2 -10.25 -11.14 -12.57
N ARG A 3 -9.23 -10.54 -11.96
CA ARG A 3 -7.89 -11.07 -11.73
C ARG A 3 -7.62 -11.20 -10.22
N PRO A 4 -8.41 -12.01 -9.50
CA PRO A 4 -8.37 -12.08 -8.04
C PRO A 4 -7.00 -12.45 -7.49
N GLU A 5 -6.23 -13.26 -8.22
CA GLU A 5 -4.86 -13.66 -7.86
C GLU A 5 -3.91 -12.47 -7.76
N ILE A 6 -4.01 -11.49 -8.67
CA ILE A 6 -3.17 -10.28 -8.62
C ILE A 6 -3.60 -9.41 -7.46
N VAL A 7 -4.91 -9.19 -7.28
CA VAL A 7 -5.46 -8.39 -6.18
C VAL A 7 -5.05 -8.98 -4.82
N MET A 8 -5.13 -10.30 -4.66
CA MET A 8 -4.69 -10.99 -3.44
C MET A 8 -3.19 -10.85 -3.19
N ARG A 9 -2.36 -10.95 -4.23
CA ARG A 9 -0.90 -10.79 -4.09
C ARG A 9 -0.52 -9.36 -3.70
N VAL A 10 -1.22 -8.35 -4.23
CA VAL A 10 -1.06 -6.94 -3.80
C VAL A 10 -1.44 -6.81 -2.32
N GLN A 11 -2.59 -7.38 -1.93
CA GLN A 11 -3.05 -7.35 -0.54
C GLN A 11 -2.05 -7.99 0.42
N GLU A 12 -1.52 -9.15 0.08
CA GLU A 12 -0.54 -9.87 0.91
C GLU A 12 0.77 -9.10 1.04
N THR A 13 1.27 -8.52 -0.06
CA THR A 13 2.49 -7.70 -0.06
C THR A 13 2.36 -6.49 0.85
N VAL A 14 1.24 -5.77 0.76
CA VAL A 14 0.98 -4.61 1.63
C VAL A 14 0.79 -5.05 3.08
N ARG A 15 0.08 -6.14 3.35
CA ARG A 15 -0.12 -6.64 4.72
C ARG A 15 1.18 -7.08 5.40
N GLN A 16 2.12 -7.63 4.65
CA GLN A 16 3.45 -7.98 5.17
C GLN A 16 4.29 -6.74 5.50
N THR A 17 4.17 -5.68 4.69
CA THR A 17 4.99 -4.46 4.80
C THR A 17 4.40 -3.42 5.76
N GLU A 18 3.10 -3.21 5.71
CA GLU A 18 2.34 -2.31 6.59
C GLU A 18 1.03 -2.99 7.04
N PRO A 19 1.06 -3.81 8.10
CA PRO A 19 -0.10 -4.58 8.57
C PRO A 19 -1.30 -3.72 8.97
N SER A 20 -1.08 -2.44 9.30
CA SER A 20 -2.15 -1.52 9.66
C SER A 20 -2.83 -0.84 8.46
N ALA A 21 -2.31 -1.04 7.25
CA ALA A 21 -2.85 -0.43 6.05
C ALA A 21 -4.21 -1.03 5.68
N THR A 22 -5.15 -0.14 5.37
CA THR A 22 -6.38 -0.46 4.64
C THR A 22 -6.10 -0.35 3.15
N ILE A 23 -6.53 -1.36 2.39
CA ILE A 23 -6.38 -1.39 0.94
C ILE A 23 -7.77 -1.36 0.33
N ILE A 24 -7.99 -0.45 -0.60
CA ILE A 24 -9.27 -0.29 -1.28
C ILE A 24 -9.04 -0.44 -2.78
N LEU A 25 -9.75 -1.39 -3.39
CA LEU A 25 -9.72 -1.62 -4.83
C LEU A 25 -10.67 -0.65 -5.54
N TYR A 26 -10.18 0.00 -6.59
CA TYR A 26 -10.92 0.95 -7.42
C TYR A 26 -10.91 0.53 -8.89
N GLY A 27 -11.43 1.41 -9.73
CA GLY A 27 -11.31 1.27 -11.18
C GLY A 27 -12.18 0.17 -11.76
N SER A 28 -11.83 -0.24 -12.98
CA SER A 28 -12.60 -1.23 -13.73
C SER A 28 -12.56 -2.63 -13.11
N GLU A 29 -11.51 -2.93 -12.36
CA GLU A 29 -11.39 -4.21 -11.65
C GLU A 29 -12.44 -4.31 -10.53
N ALA A 30 -12.63 -3.24 -9.75
CA ALA A 30 -13.65 -3.17 -8.70
C ALA A 30 -15.08 -3.25 -9.27
N ARG A 31 -15.33 -2.57 -10.40
CA ARG A 31 -16.65 -2.58 -11.07
C ARG A 31 -16.95 -3.88 -11.80
N GLY A 32 -15.92 -4.67 -12.14
CA GLY A 32 -16.05 -5.91 -12.90
C GLY A 32 -16.10 -5.73 -14.42
N ASP A 33 -15.86 -4.52 -14.93
CA ASP A 33 -15.81 -4.19 -16.36
C ASP A 33 -14.37 -4.12 -16.91
N ALA A 34 -13.37 -4.56 -16.13
CA ALA A 34 -11.97 -4.63 -16.56
C ALA A 34 -11.77 -5.47 -17.83
N ARG A 35 -10.96 -4.94 -18.75
CA ARG A 35 -10.46 -5.65 -19.93
C ARG A 35 -9.12 -6.32 -19.62
N PRO A 36 -8.65 -7.27 -20.45
CA PRO A 36 -7.37 -7.95 -20.22
C PRO A 36 -6.17 -6.99 -20.12
N ASP A 37 -6.23 -5.84 -20.79
CA ASP A 37 -5.24 -4.78 -20.83
C ASP A 37 -5.52 -3.64 -19.83
N SER A 38 -6.56 -3.75 -19.01
CA SER A 38 -6.88 -2.72 -18.00
C SER A 38 -5.88 -2.74 -16.85
N ASP A 39 -5.52 -1.56 -16.36
CA ASP A 39 -4.78 -1.41 -15.11
C ASP A 39 -5.60 -1.87 -13.89
N ILE A 40 -4.94 -1.93 -12.73
CA ILE A 40 -5.57 -2.20 -11.43
C ILE A 40 -5.34 -0.98 -10.54
N ASP A 41 -6.40 -0.27 -10.20
CA ASP A 41 -6.36 0.89 -9.33
C ASP A 41 -6.52 0.48 -7.87
N VAL A 42 -5.58 0.90 -7.02
CA VAL A 42 -5.58 0.59 -5.58
C VAL A 42 -5.23 1.83 -4.77
N LEU A 43 -6.02 2.08 -3.72
CA LEU A 43 -5.70 3.06 -2.68
C LEU A 43 -5.20 2.33 -1.45
N ILE A 44 -4.06 2.77 -0.91
CA ILE A 44 -3.50 2.27 0.35
C ILE A 44 -3.58 3.38 1.38
N GLN A 45 -4.39 3.19 2.41
CA GLN A 45 -4.57 4.12 3.51
C GLN A 45 -3.96 3.56 4.79
N PHE A 46 -3.10 4.31 5.43
CA PHE A 46 -2.50 3.96 6.72
C PHE A 46 -2.31 5.21 7.55
N SER A 47 -2.31 5.06 8.87
CA SER A 47 -2.03 6.18 9.76
C SER A 47 -0.53 6.40 9.86
N PRO A 48 -0.05 7.66 9.84
CA PRO A 48 1.35 7.94 10.11
C PRO A 48 1.69 7.48 11.53
N MET A 49 2.56 6.50 11.64
CA MET A 49 3.02 6.02 12.94
C MET A 49 4.21 6.85 13.39
N ILE A 50 4.06 7.57 14.51
CA ILE A 50 5.19 8.23 15.16
C ILE A 50 6.00 7.16 15.89
N MET A 51 7.25 7.00 15.50
CA MET A 51 8.20 6.10 16.15
C MET A 51 9.60 6.72 16.11
N LEU A 52 10.51 6.22 16.95
CA LEU A 52 11.89 6.66 16.91
C LEU A 52 12.56 6.24 15.60
N ARG A 53 13.49 7.07 15.08
CA ARG A 53 14.26 6.76 13.86
C ARG A 53 14.90 5.36 13.93
N ALA A 54 15.52 5.02 15.07
CA ALA A 54 16.12 3.70 15.28
C ALA A 54 15.10 2.54 15.14
N GLN A 55 13.85 2.74 15.57
CA GLN A 55 12.80 1.74 15.41
C GLN A 55 12.36 1.64 13.95
N CYS A 56 12.27 2.76 13.23
CA CYS A 56 11.97 2.78 11.80
C CYS A 56 13.09 2.17 10.96
N ASP A 57 14.35 2.32 11.39
CA ASP A 57 15.54 1.77 10.74
C ASP A 57 15.66 0.27 10.87
N ASN A 58 15.24 -0.27 12.01
CA ASN A 58 15.25 -1.70 12.29
C ASN A 58 13.97 -2.44 11.85
N ARG A 59 13.05 -1.78 11.14
CA ARG A 59 11.88 -2.47 10.61
C ARG A 59 12.30 -3.46 9.52
N PRO A 60 11.68 -4.64 9.47
CA PRO A 60 11.94 -5.63 8.42
C PRO A 60 11.56 -5.10 7.03
N PHE A 61 10.72 -4.05 6.96
CA PHE A 61 10.28 -3.43 5.72
C PHE A 61 10.27 -1.90 5.85
N LYS A 62 10.68 -1.22 4.78
CA LYS A 62 10.54 0.24 4.65
C LYS A 62 9.22 0.54 3.95
N ALA A 63 8.41 1.43 4.54
CA ALA A 63 7.19 1.89 3.88
C ALA A 63 7.55 2.51 2.52
N PRO A 64 6.70 2.39 1.49
CA PRO A 64 6.96 2.95 0.15
C PRO A 64 7.32 4.44 0.17
N PHE A 65 6.81 5.18 1.16
CA PHE A 65 7.08 6.61 1.35
C PHE A 65 8.12 6.91 2.44
N TYR A 66 8.87 5.92 2.92
CA TYR A 66 9.90 6.10 3.95
C TYR A 66 10.89 7.19 3.58
N ILE A 67 11.37 7.20 2.33
CA ILE A 67 12.34 8.21 1.87
C ILE A 67 11.73 9.62 1.93
N TYR A 68 10.48 9.78 1.50
CA TYR A 68 9.79 11.08 1.51
C TYR A 68 9.51 11.57 2.93
N VAL A 69 8.98 10.70 3.80
CA VAL A 69 8.72 11.00 5.22
C VAL A 69 10.00 11.42 5.94
N MET A 70 11.12 10.76 5.65
CA MET A 70 12.40 11.00 6.33
C MET A 70 13.14 12.23 5.81
N ASN A 71 12.94 12.61 4.54
CA ASN A 71 13.58 13.76 3.92
C ASN A 71 12.77 15.06 4.09
N GLU A 72 11.44 14.99 4.00
CA GLU A 72 10.57 16.18 4.03
C GLU A 72 9.91 16.40 5.39
N GLY A 73 9.84 15.36 6.22
CA GLY A 73 9.08 15.37 7.48
C GLY A 73 7.57 15.22 7.26
N ILE A 74 6.84 14.90 8.32
CA ILE A 74 5.37 14.93 8.33
C ILE A 74 4.95 16.26 8.96
N LYS A 75 4.30 17.14 8.20
CA LYS A 75 3.51 18.23 8.80
C LYS A 75 2.22 17.63 9.33
N LEU A 76 2.10 17.53 10.65
CA LEU A 76 0.85 17.24 11.35
C LEU A 76 -0.01 18.50 11.45
#